data_AF-A0A9P0PB18-F1
#
_entry.id   AF-A0A9P0PB18-F1
#
_cell.length_a   1.000
_cell.length_b   1.000
_cell.length_c   1.000
_cell.angle_alpha   90.00
_cell.angle_beta   90.00
_cell.angle_gamma   90.00
#
_symmetry.space_group_name_H-M   'P 1'
#
loop_
_entity.id
_entity.type
_entity.pdbx_description
1 polymer ?
#
loop_
_entity_poly.entity_id
_entity_poly.type
_entity_poly.pdbx_seq_one_letter_code
_entity_poly.pdbx_strand_id
1 'polypeptide(L)'
;MSTFKCPNCLMNTSRQGSSISCDGCNKDVHLTCVGLSADEVRVTRNIHAPLRTARVCKPFAHWLTQNLRAIFKQRDAALIKYKHNRTNQNWTEYTELRNYALASKRREKAGYLQHIQETNNSSSLYKGIRNLNMQAKKRNHIPVSLRNATQIMIKYARPYLGPLKNVSHIKKWFRAPKNGARSLKFRIPVCMNDKGVVKTTFRLADS
;
A
#
# COMPACT_ATOMS: atom_id res chain seq x y z
N MET A 1 14.32 -9.67 37.59
CA MET A 1 15.12 -8.82 36.69
C MET A 1 16.48 -8.63 37.32
N SER A 2 17.55 -9.16 36.72
CA SER A 2 18.91 -9.00 37.22
C SER A 2 19.42 -7.59 36.91
N THR A 3 19.69 -6.79 37.94
CA THR A 3 20.30 -5.47 37.81
C THR A 3 21.82 -5.62 37.64
N PHE A 4 22.34 -5.18 36.49
CA PHE A 4 23.78 -5.14 36.27
C PHE A 4 24.35 -3.86 36.91
N LYS A 5 25.38 -4.02 37.75
CA LYS A 5 26.13 -2.91 38.35
C LYS A 5 27.37 -2.60 37.51
N CYS A 6 27.67 -1.32 37.35
CA CYS A 6 28.89 -0.89 36.67
C CYS A 6 30.14 -1.37 37.44
N PRO A 7 31.14 -1.98 36.79
CA PRO A 7 32.36 -2.44 37.47
C PRO A 7 33.23 -1.29 38.00
N ASN A 8 33.08 -0.08 37.46
CA ASN A 8 33.92 1.06 37.82
C ASN A 8 33.33 1.92 38.96
N CYS A 9 32.01 2.00 39.08
CA CYS A 9 31.36 2.85 40.09
C CYS A 9 30.21 2.18 40.87
N LEU A 10 29.92 0.91 40.58
CA LEU A 10 28.92 0.07 41.26
C LEU A 10 27.46 0.57 41.20
N MET A 11 27.21 1.65 40.46
CA MET A 11 25.86 2.16 40.21
C MET A 11 25.07 1.26 39.25
N ASN A 12 23.75 1.37 39.33
CA ASN A 12 22.84 0.71 38.40
C ASN A 12 23.09 1.21 36.97
N THR A 13 22.83 0.33 36.03
CA THR A 13 23.22 0.49 34.64
C THR A 13 21.95 0.30 33.80
N SER A 14 21.67 1.24 32.90
CA SER A 14 20.45 1.27 32.10
C SER A 14 20.76 0.90 30.65
N ARG A 15 19.87 0.10 30.04
CA ARG A 15 20.09 -0.43 28.69
C ARG A 15 19.54 0.53 27.65
N GLN A 16 20.40 1.01 26.76
CA GLN A 16 20.01 1.81 25.59
C GLN A 16 20.38 1.06 24.30
N GLY A 17 19.50 0.15 23.86
CA GLY A 17 19.72 -0.62 22.63
C GLY A 17 20.85 -1.65 22.75
N SER A 18 21.96 -1.41 22.03
CA SER A 18 23.17 -2.26 22.03
C SER A 18 24.29 -1.76 22.95
N SER A 19 24.12 -0.63 23.63
CA SER A 19 25.01 -0.14 24.67
C SER A 19 24.31 -0.21 26.03
N ILE A 20 25.13 -0.27 27.08
CA ILE A 20 24.70 -0.09 28.46
C ILE A 20 25.31 1.24 28.89
N SER A 21 24.46 2.19 29.29
CA SER A 21 24.89 3.46 29.83
C SER A 21 24.83 3.40 31.36
N CYS A 22 25.93 3.79 31.99
CA CYS A 22 26.07 3.85 33.44
C CYS A 22 25.62 5.23 33.94
N ASP A 23 24.57 5.30 34.76
CA ASP A 23 24.00 6.57 35.24
C ASP A 23 25.00 7.36 36.12
N GLY A 24 25.93 6.67 36.80
CA GLY A 24 26.93 7.32 37.65
C GLY A 24 28.19 7.79 36.91
N CYS A 25 28.52 7.20 35.77
CA CYS A 25 29.80 7.41 35.09
C CYS A 25 29.68 7.91 33.65
N ASN A 26 28.45 7.99 33.12
CA ASN A 26 28.07 8.53 31.81
C ASN A 26 28.91 8.01 30.63
N LYS A 27 29.48 6.81 30.78
CA LYS A 27 30.24 6.11 29.75
C LYS A 27 29.39 4.98 29.18
N ASP A 28 29.29 4.94 27.86
CA ASP A 28 28.73 3.80 27.15
C ASP A 28 29.74 2.65 27.19
N VAL A 29 29.36 1.55 27.83
CA VAL A 29 30.16 0.34 27.88
C VAL A 29 29.63 -0.61 26.82
N HIS A 30 30.48 -1.01 25.88
CA HIS A 30 30.11 -2.04 24.91
C HIS A 30 29.79 -3.35 25.62
N LEU A 31 28.77 -4.08 25.16
CA LEU A 31 28.39 -5.40 25.71
C LEU A 31 29.61 -6.37 25.79
N THR A 32 30.56 -6.24 24.88
CA THR A 32 31.81 -7.01 24.85
C THR A 32 32.74 -6.73 26.03
N CYS A 33 32.70 -5.51 26.60
CA CYS A 33 33.50 -5.14 27.76
C CYS A 33 32.91 -5.66 29.08
N VAL A 34 31.66 -6.13 29.08
CA VAL A 34 30.98 -6.72 30.24
C VAL A 34 31.09 -8.25 30.24
N GLY A 35 32.00 -8.81 29.42
CA GLY A 35 32.24 -10.25 29.33
C GLY A 35 31.14 -11.03 28.60
N LEU A 36 30.14 -10.36 28.01
CA LEU A 36 29.18 -11.03 27.14
C LEU A 36 29.81 -11.23 25.77
N SER A 37 30.02 -12.50 25.43
CA SER A 37 30.46 -12.88 24.10
C SER A 37 29.38 -12.50 23.07
N ALA A 38 29.80 -12.15 21.85
CA ALA A 38 28.86 -11.81 20.78
C ALA A 38 27.84 -12.95 20.50
N ASP A 39 28.23 -14.18 20.79
CA ASP A 39 27.42 -15.37 20.62
C ASP A 39 26.28 -15.46 21.67
N GLU A 40 26.51 -15.08 22.92
CA GLU A 40 25.47 -15.06 23.96
C GLU A 40 24.38 -14.01 23.68
N VAL A 41 24.78 -12.83 23.18
CA VAL A 41 23.85 -11.78 22.75
C VAL A 41 22.99 -12.25 21.56
N ARG A 42 23.54 -13.11 20.70
CA ARG A 42 22.84 -13.66 19.54
C ARG A 42 21.84 -14.74 19.95
N VAL A 43 22.21 -15.62 20.88
CA VAL A 43 21.32 -16.67 21.43
C VAL A 43 20.11 -16.06 22.14
N THR A 44 20.32 -15.07 23.01
CA THR A 44 19.23 -14.39 23.73
C THR A 44 18.27 -13.65 22.77
N ARG A 45 18.80 -13.01 21.72
CA ARG A 45 17.95 -12.45 20.65
C ARG A 45 17.15 -13.51 19.93
N ASN A 46 17.71 -14.67 19.64
CA ASN A 46 16.98 -15.72 18.93
C ASN A 46 15.83 -16.32 19.75
N ILE A 47 15.93 -16.34 21.08
CA ILE A 47 14.88 -16.84 21.97
C ILE A 47 13.74 -15.83 22.12
N HIS A 48 14.05 -14.55 22.36
CA HIS A 48 13.04 -13.52 22.64
C HIS A 48 12.54 -12.76 21.40
N ALA A 49 13.34 -12.73 20.32
CA ALA A 49 13.06 -12.03 19.08
C ALA A 49 13.71 -12.78 17.89
N PRO A 50 13.23 -14.00 17.57
CA PRO A 50 13.83 -14.83 16.53
C PRO A 50 13.98 -14.05 15.23
N LEU A 51 15.20 -14.03 14.69
CA LEU A 51 15.51 -13.37 13.43
C LEU A 51 14.74 -14.05 12.30
N ARG A 52 13.64 -13.44 11.87
CA ARG A 52 12.90 -13.88 10.69
C ARG A 52 13.59 -13.31 9.45
N THR A 53 14.21 -14.17 8.66
CA THR A 53 14.73 -13.79 7.34
C THR A 53 13.59 -13.79 6.34
N ALA A 54 13.19 -12.61 5.86
CA ALA A 54 12.27 -12.48 4.74
C ALA A 54 13.07 -12.13 3.47
N ARG A 55 12.83 -12.86 2.38
CA ARG A 55 13.37 -12.49 1.07
C ARG A 55 12.49 -11.42 0.46
N VAL A 56 12.99 -10.19 0.37
CA VAL A 56 12.27 -9.10 -0.30
C VAL A 56 12.46 -9.22 -1.81
N CYS A 57 11.67 -10.10 -2.44
CA CYS A 57 11.59 -10.22 -3.88
C CYS A 57 10.71 -9.10 -4.44
N LYS A 58 11.32 -8.03 -4.94
CA LYS A 58 10.58 -7.02 -5.71
C LYS A 58 10.33 -7.57 -7.12
N PRO A 59 9.14 -7.40 -7.70
CA PRO A 59 8.90 -7.79 -9.09
C PRO A 59 9.87 -7.03 -10.00
N PHE A 60 10.26 -7.68 -11.10
CA PHE A 60 11.15 -7.07 -12.08
C PHE A 60 10.53 -5.79 -12.66
N ALA A 61 11.29 -4.70 -12.63
CA ALA A 61 10.85 -3.39 -13.10
C ALA A 61 11.30 -3.19 -14.54
N HIS A 62 10.51 -3.63 -15.52
CA HIS A 62 10.84 -3.54 -16.96
C HIS A 62 11.14 -2.11 -17.44
N TRP A 63 10.52 -1.09 -16.82
CA TRP A 63 10.75 0.33 -17.11
C TRP A 63 12.08 0.88 -16.55
N LEU A 64 12.85 0.10 -15.78
CA LEU A 64 14.11 0.53 -15.18
C LEU A 64 15.27 0.28 -16.13
N THR A 65 15.43 1.17 -17.11
CA THR A 65 16.51 1.16 -18.10
C THR A 65 17.88 1.48 -17.48
N GLN A 66 18.96 1.13 -18.19
CA GLN A 66 20.33 1.43 -17.75
C GLN A 66 20.58 2.95 -17.62
N ASN A 67 19.99 3.74 -18.52
CA ASN A 67 20.06 5.20 -18.49
C ASN A 67 19.44 5.76 -17.20
N LEU A 68 18.28 5.24 -16.79
CA LEU A 68 17.63 5.67 -15.54
C LEU A 68 18.49 5.32 -14.31
N ARG A 69 19.21 4.19 -14.34
CA ARG A 69 20.15 3.80 -13.29
C ARG A 69 21.33 4.76 -13.20
N ALA A 70 21.88 5.20 -14.33
CA ALA A 70 22.93 6.21 -14.35
C ALA A 70 22.46 7.55 -13.75
N ILE A 71 21.25 8.00 -14.09
CA ILE A 71 20.65 9.22 -13.53
C ILE A 71 20.46 9.08 -12.00
N PHE A 72 19.99 7.93 -11.51
CA PHE A 72 19.87 7.70 -10.07
C PHE A 72 21.23 7.69 -9.36
N LYS A 73 22.26 7.10 -9.98
CA LYS A 73 23.62 7.10 -9.45
C LYS A 73 24.17 8.53 -9.33
N GLN A 74 23.95 9.38 -10.34
CA GLN A 74 24.35 10.79 -10.30
C GLN A 74 23.63 11.57 -9.19
N ARG A 75 22.31 11.38 -9.06
CA ARG A 75 21.53 11.98 -7.96
C ARG A 75 22.07 11.57 -6.59
N ASP A 76 22.37 10.29 -6.40
CA ASP A 76 22.85 9.78 -5.11
C ASP A 76 24.26 10.28 -4.79
N ALA A 77 25.13 10.39 -5.81
CA ALA A 77 26.44 11.04 -5.67
C ALA A 77 26.33 12.51 -5.24
N ALA A 78 25.42 13.28 -5.86
CA ALA A 78 25.16 14.67 -5.48
C ALA A 78 24.62 14.80 -4.04
N LEU A 79 23.77 13.86 -3.60
CA LEU A 79 23.29 13.82 -2.22
C LEU A 79 24.42 13.55 -1.23
N ILE A 80 25.32 12.61 -1.54
CA ILE A 80 26.51 12.32 -0.73
C ILE A 80 27.40 13.56 -0.65
N LYS A 81 27.67 14.21 -1.79
CA LYS A 81 28.45 15.46 -1.86
C LYS A 81 27.87 16.57 -0.98
N TYR A 82 26.55 16.79 -1.02
CA TYR A 82 25.87 17.76 -0.14
C TYR A 82 25.95 17.37 1.35
N LYS A 83 25.84 16.08 1.68
CA LYS A 83 25.96 15.61 3.07
C LYS A 83 27.35 15.85 3.66
N HIS A 84 28.40 15.68 2.85
CA HIS A 84 29.76 16.01 3.26
C HIS A 84 29.98 17.52 3.35
N ASN A 85 29.56 18.27 2.32
CA ASN A 85 29.75 19.72 2.22
C ASN A 85 28.41 20.42 2.03
N ARG A 86 27.86 20.98 3.12
CA ARG A 86 26.54 21.63 3.15
C ARG A 86 26.56 23.05 2.58
N THR A 87 26.97 23.20 1.33
CA THR A 87 26.91 24.48 0.60
C THR A 87 25.57 24.62 -0.14
N ASN A 88 25.12 25.86 -0.35
CA ASN A 88 23.89 26.13 -1.12
C ASN A 88 23.97 25.62 -2.56
N GLN A 89 25.14 25.70 -3.19
CA GLN A 89 25.36 25.19 -4.55
C GLN A 89 25.14 23.68 -4.64
N ASN A 90 25.69 22.90 -3.69
CA ASN A 90 25.50 21.45 -3.66
C ASN A 90 24.03 21.07 -3.40
N TRP A 91 23.31 21.89 -2.62
CA TRP A 91 21.88 21.69 -2.39
C TRP A 91 21.04 21.91 -3.66
N THR A 92 21.32 22.98 -4.41
CA THR A 92 20.67 23.26 -5.69
C THR A 92 20.94 22.15 -6.69
N GLU A 93 22.20 21.75 -6.86
CA GLU A 93 22.63 20.64 -7.74
C GLU A 93 21.86 19.34 -7.43
N TYR A 94 21.79 18.95 -6.15
CA TYR A 94 21.03 17.77 -5.72
C TYR A 94 19.53 17.91 -6.03
N THR A 95 18.94 19.08 -5.78
CA THR A 95 17.51 19.34 -5.99
C THR A 95 17.14 19.24 -7.47
N GLU A 96 17.96 19.81 -8.35
CA GLU A 96 17.83 19.71 -9.81
C GLU A 96 17.89 18.26 -10.27
N LEU A 97 18.93 17.51 -9.87
CA LEU A 97 19.09 16.09 -10.20
C LEU A 97 17.95 15.23 -9.66
N ARG A 98 17.43 15.54 -8.47
CA ARG A 98 16.26 14.85 -7.89
C ARG A 98 15.02 15.07 -8.74
N ASN A 99 14.76 16.31 -9.15
CA ASN A 99 13.63 16.65 -10.00
C ASN A 99 13.74 16.01 -11.39
N TYR A 100 14.93 16.07 -11.98
CA TYR A 100 15.24 15.41 -13.26
C TYR A 100 15.04 13.90 -13.18
N ALA A 101 15.60 13.24 -12.16
CA ALA A 101 15.43 11.81 -11.93
C ALA A 101 13.95 11.41 -11.77
N LEU A 102 13.15 12.24 -11.09
CA LEU A 102 11.72 12.01 -10.94
C LEU A 102 10.97 12.15 -12.27
N ALA A 103 11.28 13.18 -13.06
CA ALA A 103 10.71 13.40 -14.38
C ALA A 103 11.05 12.25 -15.34
N SER A 104 12.32 11.86 -15.42
CA SER A 104 12.79 10.73 -16.25
C SER A 104 12.11 9.43 -15.84
N LYS A 105 11.96 9.16 -14.54
CA LYS A 105 11.23 7.98 -14.04
C LYS A 105 9.77 7.97 -14.51
N ARG A 106 9.10 9.12 -14.52
CA ARG A 106 7.70 9.22 -14.99
C ARG A 106 7.62 9.00 -16.50
N ARG A 107 8.54 9.59 -17.27
CA ARG A 107 8.64 9.43 -18.73
C ARG A 107 8.86 7.97 -19.13
N GLU A 108 9.83 7.28 -18.53
CA GLU A 108 10.10 5.86 -18.81
C GLU A 108 8.90 4.97 -18.49
N LYS A 109 8.22 5.22 -17.36
CA LYS A 109 6.99 4.49 -17.02
C LYS A 109 5.88 4.71 -18.04
N ALA A 110 5.71 5.93 -18.51
CA ALA A 110 4.72 6.26 -19.54
C ALA A 110 5.07 5.59 -20.87
N GLY A 111 6.34 5.65 -21.31
CA GLY A 111 6.82 5.00 -22.52
C GLY A 111 6.64 3.47 -22.47
N TYR A 112 6.94 2.83 -21.33
CA TYR A 112 6.68 1.41 -21.15
C TYR A 112 5.20 1.05 -21.28
N LEU A 113 4.30 1.85 -20.69
CA LEU A 113 2.85 1.63 -20.81
C LEU A 113 2.36 1.83 -22.25
N GLN A 114 2.87 2.85 -22.94
CA GLN A 114 2.57 3.09 -24.35
C GLN A 114 3.01 1.91 -25.21
N HIS A 115 4.22 1.40 -25.00
CA HIS A 115 4.73 0.22 -25.69
C HIS A 115 3.83 -1.01 -25.47
N ILE A 116 3.37 -1.26 -24.22
CA ILE A 116 2.44 -2.36 -23.97
C ILE A 116 1.09 -2.12 -24.67
N GLN A 117 0.59 -0.88 -24.69
CA GLN A 117 -0.66 -0.54 -25.37
C GLN A 117 -0.56 -0.82 -26.88
N GLU A 118 0.56 -0.49 -27.51
CA GLU A 118 0.83 -0.75 -28.93
C GLU A 118 0.83 -2.25 -29.26
N THR A 119 1.18 -3.13 -28.31
CA THR A 119 1.11 -4.59 -28.49
C THR A 119 -0.33 -5.17 -28.52
N ASN A 120 -1.37 -4.34 -28.48
CA ASN A 120 -2.79 -4.68 -28.66
C ASN A 120 -3.37 -5.79 -27.77
N ASN A 121 -2.74 -6.12 -26.65
CA ASN A 121 -3.25 -7.10 -25.70
C ASN A 121 -3.77 -6.40 -24.43
N SER A 122 -5.09 -6.27 -24.31
CA SER A 122 -5.72 -5.65 -23.14
C SER A 122 -5.34 -6.35 -21.84
N SER A 123 -5.20 -7.69 -21.84
CA SER A 123 -4.78 -8.43 -20.66
C SER A 123 -3.34 -8.11 -20.24
N SER A 124 -2.41 -7.92 -21.19
CA SER A 124 -1.01 -7.60 -20.86
C SER A 124 -0.91 -6.18 -20.30
N LEU A 125 -1.67 -5.24 -20.84
CA LEU A 125 -1.78 -3.86 -20.34
C LEU A 125 -2.25 -3.83 -18.88
N TYR A 126 -3.36 -4.50 -18.57
CA TYR A 126 -3.86 -4.54 -17.20
C TYR A 126 -2.88 -5.26 -16.24
N LYS A 127 -2.18 -6.31 -16.69
CA LYS A 127 -1.11 -6.95 -15.90
C LYS A 127 0.05 -5.99 -15.63
N GLY A 128 0.50 -5.25 -16.65
CA GLY A 128 1.53 -4.22 -16.53
C GLY A 128 1.16 -3.14 -15.50
N ILE A 129 -0.08 -2.64 -15.54
CA ILE A 129 -0.57 -1.64 -14.58
C ILE A 129 -0.54 -2.18 -13.13
N ARG A 130 -0.90 -3.45 -12.88
CA ARG A 130 -0.79 -4.03 -11.52
C ARG A 130 0.66 -4.19 -11.09
N ASN A 131 1.53 -4.64 -11.98
CA ASN A 131 2.96 -4.82 -11.70
C ASN A 131 3.65 -3.48 -11.35
N LEU A 132 3.20 -2.38 -11.96
CA LEU A 132 3.67 -1.04 -11.64
C LEU A 132 3.15 -0.51 -10.29
N ASN A 133 2.27 -1.27 -9.61
CA ASN A 133 1.58 -0.90 -8.39
C ASN A 133 0.88 0.47 -8.52
N MET A 134 0.37 0.77 -9.72
CA MET A 134 -0.37 2.00 -10.05
C MET A 134 -1.85 1.91 -9.68
N GLN A 135 -2.30 0.76 -9.17
CA GLN A 135 -3.65 0.63 -8.66
C GLN A 135 -3.78 1.55 -7.45
N ALA A 136 -4.68 2.52 -7.56
CA ALA A 136 -5.11 3.27 -6.39
C ALA A 136 -5.53 2.23 -5.34
N LYS A 137 -4.88 2.26 -4.17
CA LYS A 137 -5.34 1.46 -3.04
C LYS A 137 -6.81 1.84 -2.85
N LYS A 138 -7.72 0.89 -3.02
CA LYS A 138 -9.14 1.13 -2.79
C LYS A 138 -9.27 1.56 -1.34
N ARG A 139 -9.41 2.87 -1.10
CA ARG A 139 -9.90 3.35 0.18
C ARG A 139 -11.37 3.02 0.12
N ASN A 140 -11.75 1.88 0.71
CA ASN A 140 -13.16 1.52 0.93
C ASN A 140 -13.78 2.44 2.00
N HIS A 141 -13.47 3.74 1.97
CA HIS A 141 -14.15 4.74 2.77
C HIS A 141 -15.46 5.05 2.07
N ILE A 142 -16.39 4.10 2.19
CA ILE A 142 -17.79 4.32 1.88
C ILE A 142 -18.23 5.38 2.90
N PRO A 143 -18.65 6.59 2.46
CA PRO A 143 -19.10 7.62 3.40
C PRO A 143 -20.22 7.05 4.27
N VAL A 144 -20.27 7.43 5.54
CA VAL A 144 -21.17 6.83 6.54
C VAL A 144 -22.63 6.81 6.06
N SER A 145 -23.06 7.84 5.32
CA SER A 145 -24.38 7.95 4.71
C SER A 145 -24.71 6.91 3.63
N LEU A 146 -23.69 6.29 3.02
CA LEU A 146 -23.82 5.20 2.05
C LEU A 146 -23.43 3.83 2.64
N ARG A 147 -23.19 3.76 3.96
CA ARG A 147 -22.85 2.49 4.61
C ARG A 147 -24.07 1.58 4.80
N ASN A 148 -25.28 2.15 4.82
CA ASN A 148 -26.54 1.41 4.98
C ASN A 148 -27.33 1.37 3.67
N ALA A 149 -27.45 0.18 3.06
CA ALA A 149 -28.17 -0.03 1.81
C ALA A 149 -29.63 0.44 1.85
N THR A 150 -30.29 0.33 3.01
CA THR A 150 -31.69 0.81 3.16
C THR A 150 -31.79 2.33 3.05
N GLN A 151 -30.82 3.07 3.59
CA GLN A 151 -30.78 4.53 3.48
C GLN A 151 -30.51 4.98 2.05
N ILE A 152 -29.68 4.24 1.30
CA ILE A 152 -29.45 4.49 -0.13
C ILE A 152 -30.76 4.30 -0.90
N MET A 153 -31.45 3.19 -0.68
CA MET A 153 -32.74 2.94 -1.33
C MET A 153 -33.76 4.02 -0.97
N ILE A 154 -33.90 4.40 0.29
CA ILE A 154 -34.85 5.45 0.71
C ILE A 154 -34.49 6.80 0.09
N LYS A 155 -33.19 7.16 0.00
CA LYS A 155 -32.77 8.45 -0.55
C LYS A 155 -32.95 8.53 -2.07
N TYR A 156 -32.61 7.46 -2.80
CA TYR A 156 -32.54 7.50 -4.27
C TYR A 156 -33.71 6.82 -4.97
N ALA A 157 -34.43 5.89 -4.34
CA ALA A 157 -35.58 5.22 -4.94
C ALA A 157 -36.91 5.94 -4.68
N ARG A 158 -36.99 6.84 -3.67
CA ARG A 158 -38.22 7.56 -3.31
C ARG A 158 -38.86 8.42 -4.41
N PRO A 159 -38.11 9.05 -5.34
CA PRO A 159 -38.71 9.75 -6.47
C PRO A 159 -39.35 8.81 -7.50
N TYR A 160 -38.85 7.57 -7.60
CA TYR A 160 -39.31 6.57 -8.58
C TYR A 160 -40.34 5.59 -8.01
N LEU A 161 -40.38 5.47 -6.68
CA LEU A 161 -41.41 4.80 -5.92
C LEU A 161 -42.47 5.84 -5.57
N GLY A 162 -43.37 6.16 -6.50
CA GLY A 162 -44.54 7.00 -6.25
C GLY A 162 -45.27 6.61 -4.95
N PRO A 163 -46.13 7.46 -4.37
CA PRO A 163 -46.56 7.40 -2.96
C PRO A 163 -46.95 5.98 -2.53
N LEU A 164 -45.99 5.25 -1.97
CA LEU A 164 -46.21 3.89 -1.51
C LEU A 164 -46.96 3.99 -0.20
N LYS A 165 -48.29 3.93 -0.29
CA LYS A 165 -49.22 4.11 0.83
C LYS A 165 -49.09 3.05 1.94
N ASN A 166 -48.20 2.06 1.84
CA ASN A 166 -47.95 1.10 2.91
C ASN A 166 -46.62 0.34 2.76
N VAL A 167 -45.69 0.54 3.69
CA VAL A 167 -44.36 -0.14 3.73
C VAL A 167 -44.49 -1.66 3.93
N SER A 168 -45.61 -2.13 4.47
CA SER A 168 -45.93 -3.55 4.66
C SER A 168 -46.01 -4.35 3.36
N HIS A 169 -46.36 -3.72 2.22
CA HIS A 169 -46.43 -4.41 0.93
C HIS A 169 -45.06 -4.67 0.30
N ILE A 170 -44.02 -3.89 0.64
CA ILE A 170 -42.67 -4.06 0.08
C ILE A 170 -42.03 -5.36 0.60
N LYS A 171 -42.30 -5.77 1.85
CA LYS A 171 -41.81 -7.04 2.41
C LYS A 171 -42.32 -8.28 1.64
N LYS A 172 -43.41 -8.17 0.87
CA LYS A 172 -43.96 -9.27 0.06
C LYS A 172 -43.12 -9.53 -1.20
N TRP A 173 -42.48 -8.50 -1.76
CA TRP A 173 -41.63 -8.59 -2.96
C TRP A 173 -40.23 -9.12 -2.68
N PHE A 174 -39.77 -9.06 -1.43
CA PHE A 174 -38.45 -9.54 -1.01
C PHE A 174 -38.47 -10.91 -0.31
N ARG A 175 -39.59 -11.65 -0.33
CA ARG A 175 -39.56 -13.05 0.08
C ARG A 175 -38.72 -13.82 -0.94
N ALA A 176 -37.52 -14.22 -0.52
CA ALA A 176 -36.64 -15.07 -1.28
C ALA A 176 -37.40 -16.30 -1.82
N PRO A 177 -37.17 -16.72 -3.07
CA PRO A 177 -37.78 -17.93 -3.58
C PRO A 177 -37.39 -19.10 -2.68
N LYS A 178 -38.39 -19.75 -2.07
CA LYS A 178 -38.17 -20.92 -1.20
C LYS A 178 -37.55 -22.12 -1.93
N ASN A 179 -37.50 -22.08 -3.26
CA ASN A 179 -37.12 -23.20 -4.10
C ASN A 179 -35.86 -22.88 -4.90
N GLY A 180 -34.71 -22.62 -4.25
CA GLY A 180 -33.37 -22.70 -4.86
C GLY A 180 -33.06 -21.89 -6.14
N ALA A 181 -33.98 -21.09 -6.66
CA ALA A 181 -33.84 -20.41 -7.94
C ALA A 181 -33.01 -19.14 -7.72
N ARG A 182 -31.70 -19.25 -7.97
CA ARG A 182 -30.68 -18.20 -7.78
C ARG A 182 -30.72 -17.06 -8.82
N SER A 183 -31.80 -16.90 -9.60
CA SER A 183 -31.90 -15.79 -10.55
C SER A 183 -33.25 -15.09 -10.49
N LEU A 184 -33.26 -13.88 -9.93
CA LEU A 184 -34.36 -12.93 -10.08
C LEU A 184 -34.16 -12.20 -11.42
N LYS A 185 -34.98 -12.56 -12.40
CA LYS A 185 -35.07 -11.81 -13.67
C LYS A 185 -35.94 -10.58 -13.44
N PHE A 186 -35.33 -9.43 -13.21
CA PHE A 186 -36.06 -8.17 -13.24
C PHE A 186 -36.20 -7.69 -14.69
N ARG A 187 -37.44 -7.55 -15.17
CA ARG A 187 -37.75 -6.80 -16.38
C ARG A 187 -37.97 -5.36 -15.95
N ILE A 188 -36.95 -4.52 -16.10
CA ILE A 188 -37.13 -3.08 -15.95
C ILE A 188 -37.71 -2.57 -17.28
N PRO A 189 -38.95 -2.04 -17.31
CA PRO A 189 -39.42 -1.35 -18.49
C PRO A 189 -38.59 -0.09 -18.65
N VAL A 190 -37.64 -0.12 -19.57
CA VAL A 190 -36.95 1.10 -20.00
C VAL A 190 -37.88 1.76 -21.00
N CYS A 191 -38.55 2.83 -20.58
CA CYS A 191 -39.20 3.75 -21.50
C CYS A 191 -38.09 4.43 -22.29
N MET A 192 -37.71 3.86 -23.43
CA MET A 192 -36.84 4.51 -24.41
C MET A 192 -37.63 4.70 -25.68
N ASN A 193 -37.68 5.96 -26.13
CA ASN A 193 -38.12 6.34 -27.45
C ASN A 193 -37.32 5.55 -28.49
N ASP A 194 -38.07 4.86 -29.35
CA ASP A 194 -37.75 4.24 -30.63
C ASP A 194 -36.28 3.92 -30.98
N LYS A 195 -36.10 2.62 -31.29
CA LYS A 195 -35.03 1.96 -32.07
C LYS A 195 -33.94 1.25 -31.24
N GLY A 196 -34.26 0.02 -30.84
CA GLY A 196 -33.25 -1.04 -30.60
C GLY A 196 -33.44 -1.81 -29.28
N VAL A 197 -33.95 -3.03 -29.34
CA VAL A 197 -34.08 -3.91 -28.17
C VAL A 197 -32.74 -4.57 -27.87
N VAL A 198 -31.99 -4.03 -26.90
CA VAL A 198 -30.79 -4.71 -26.36
C VAL A 198 -31.21 -5.62 -25.21
N LYS A 199 -31.00 -6.94 -25.37
CA LYS A 199 -31.23 -7.93 -24.30
C LYS A 199 -29.98 -8.03 -23.42
N THR A 200 -29.91 -7.26 -22.35
CA THR A 200 -28.82 -7.39 -21.37
C THR A 200 -29.17 -8.45 -20.34
N THR A 201 -28.41 -9.55 -20.30
CA THR A 201 -28.51 -10.56 -19.24
C THR A 201 -27.32 -10.41 -18.30
N PHE A 202 -27.59 -10.11 -17.03
CA PHE A 202 -26.57 -10.12 -15.99
C PHE A 202 -26.55 -11.48 -15.31
N ARG A 203 -25.42 -12.19 -15.39
CA ARG A 203 -25.12 -13.35 -14.53
C ARG A 203 -24.29 -12.85 -13.35
N LEU A 204 -24.74 -13.15 -12.13
CA LEU A 204 -23.91 -12.96 -10.93
C LEU A 204 -22.80 -14.02 -10.95
N ALA A 205 -21.56 -13.59 -10.75
CA ALA A 205 -20.42 -14.50 -10.65
C ALA A 205 -20.48 -15.24 -9.30
N ASP A 206 -20.38 -16.56 -9.35
CA ASP A 206 -20.30 -17.42 -8.17
C ASP A 206 -18.94 -17.19 -7.49
N SER A 207 -19.00 -16.91 -6.18
CA SER A 207 -17.85 -16.78 -5.26
C SER A 207 -17.61 -18.07 -4.51
#